data_AF-A0A0A2HZM3-F1
#
_entry.id   AF-A0A0A2HZM3-F1
#
_cell.length_a   1.000
_cell.length_b   1.000
_cell.length_c   1.000
_cell.angle_alpha   90.00
_cell.angle_beta   90.00
_cell.angle_gamma   90.00
#
_symmetry.space_group_name_H-M   'P 1'
#
loop_
_entity.id
_entity.type
_entity.pdbx_description
1 polymer ?
#
loop_
_entity_poly.entity_id
_entity_poly.type
_entity_poly.pdbx_seq_one_letter_code
_entity_poly.pdbx_strand_id
1 'polypeptide(L)'
;MNRTYVLWVTLLVLVAPASLQGAQLNWMGHWKGEDKRELLVHEVRKQYEFLHPDVTVNLQFDVDIEGEGDYYKMKVAHKIVEMITTGRIEWDVVFCDLPVYNHVADLLGDPLWGQKHLVDFATVPGFLGSQKDFIVNTPYYRERMGGIFAGPHIEGIVFCLWTTRQVVKKTGIAVKERGMTSDDFLAYARALAAYNKEHGTSIPFLHLSSLNRIEALFEYLFKSQFSDPGLVIEEKYDASKAKAKAFLPGGTCMYSHFRGVSPQHYQNGIPVEQPYVKQPNGLVGLFVNAFAVMKRSPNRQAAIDLSMMWAEPEIAREMGGVYKKSDRHPRQPPGTGAGPGRRGCLR
;
A
#
# COMPACT_ATOMS: atom_id res chain seq x y z
N MET A 1 -30.65 -82.83 -15.08
CA MET A 1 -29.59 -81.87 -15.45
C MET A 1 -30.24 -80.49 -15.56
N ASN A 2 -30.11 -79.65 -14.53
CA ASN A 2 -30.66 -78.28 -14.51
C ASN A 2 -29.55 -77.29 -14.87
N ARG A 3 -29.75 -76.51 -15.93
CA ARG A 3 -28.88 -75.39 -16.32
C ARG A 3 -29.56 -74.09 -15.94
N THR A 4 -29.05 -73.44 -14.90
CA THR A 4 -29.42 -72.11 -14.45
C THR A 4 -28.74 -71.08 -15.35
N TYR A 5 -29.52 -70.22 -16.01
CA TYR A 5 -29.01 -69.05 -16.75
C TYR A 5 -28.71 -67.93 -15.76
N VAL A 6 -27.47 -67.46 -15.75
CA VAL A 6 -27.04 -66.25 -15.01
C VAL A 6 -27.14 -65.07 -15.98
N LEU A 7 -28.11 -64.18 -15.74
CA LEU A 7 -28.19 -62.88 -16.42
C LEU A 7 -27.11 -61.96 -15.83
N TRP A 8 -26.17 -61.53 -16.68
CA TRP A 8 -25.30 -60.40 -16.41
C TRP A 8 -26.02 -59.11 -16.79
N VAL A 9 -26.43 -58.32 -15.78
CA VAL A 9 -26.89 -56.95 -15.98
C VAL A 9 -25.68 -56.04 -15.90
N THR A 10 -25.20 -55.58 -17.05
CA THR A 10 -24.17 -54.54 -17.12
C THR A 10 -24.81 -53.19 -16.82
N LEU A 11 -24.55 -52.66 -15.64
CA LEU A 11 -24.97 -51.31 -15.23
C LEU A 11 -24.14 -50.29 -16.01
N LEU A 12 -24.71 -49.72 -17.08
CA LEU A 12 -24.14 -48.57 -17.78
C LEU A 12 -24.34 -47.33 -16.90
N VAL A 13 -23.30 -46.93 -16.17
CA VAL A 13 -23.25 -45.63 -15.51
C VAL A 13 -23.05 -44.57 -16.59
N LEU A 14 -24.13 -43.87 -16.95
CA LEU A 14 -24.07 -42.63 -17.72
C LEU A 14 -23.33 -41.59 -16.87
N VAL A 15 -22.03 -41.43 -17.13
CA VAL A 15 -21.26 -40.27 -16.68
C VAL A 15 -21.76 -39.08 -17.51
N ALA A 16 -22.73 -38.34 -16.98
CA ALA A 16 -23.06 -37.04 -17.52
C ALA A 16 -21.78 -36.19 -17.47
N PRO A 17 -21.40 -35.49 -18.55
CA PRO A 17 -20.31 -34.52 -18.47
C PRO A 17 -20.73 -33.49 -17.42
N ALA A 18 -20.02 -33.46 -16.30
CA ALA A 18 -20.12 -32.35 -15.37
C ALA A 18 -19.90 -31.08 -16.21
N SER A 19 -20.90 -30.20 -16.22
CA SER A 19 -20.76 -28.91 -16.86
C SER A 19 -19.53 -28.25 -16.26
N LEU A 20 -18.48 -28.05 -17.07
CA LEU A 20 -17.36 -27.15 -16.81
C LEU A 20 -17.93 -25.71 -16.75
N GLN A 21 -18.72 -25.41 -15.72
CA GLN A 21 -18.89 -24.04 -15.29
C GLN A 21 -17.56 -23.66 -14.67
N GLY A 22 -16.77 -22.90 -15.42
CA GLY A 22 -15.52 -22.36 -14.93
C GLY A 22 -15.74 -21.63 -13.61
N ALA A 23 -14.77 -21.72 -12.70
CA ALA A 23 -14.87 -21.03 -11.42
C ALA A 23 -14.95 -19.52 -11.66
N GLN A 24 -15.92 -18.84 -11.03
CA GLN A 24 -16.00 -17.39 -11.06
C GLN A 24 -15.18 -16.83 -9.90
N LEU A 25 -14.15 -16.03 -10.19
CA LEU A 25 -13.29 -15.37 -9.21
C LEU A 25 -13.73 -13.90 -9.07
N ASN A 26 -14.19 -13.49 -7.89
CA ASN A 26 -14.68 -12.12 -7.63
C ASN A 26 -13.55 -11.25 -7.07
N TRP A 27 -13.25 -10.15 -7.75
CA TRP A 27 -12.15 -9.25 -7.41
C TRP A 27 -12.61 -7.79 -7.33
N MET A 28 -12.41 -7.18 -6.16
CA MET A 28 -12.50 -5.73 -5.97
C MET A 28 -11.22 -5.05 -6.49
N GLY A 29 -11.28 -4.46 -7.68
CA GLY A 29 -10.21 -3.68 -8.29
C GLY A 29 -10.01 -2.32 -7.64
N HIS A 30 -8.92 -1.65 -8.01
CA HIS A 30 -8.59 -0.28 -7.56
C HIS A 30 -8.15 0.58 -8.75
N TRP A 31 -7.96 1.89 -8.55
CA TRP A 31 -7.46 2.85 -9.53
C TRP A 31 -8.38 3.16 -10.73
N LYS A 32 -9.70 3.03 -10.57
CA LYS A 32 -10.65 3.48 -11.60
C LYS A 32 -10.49 4.99 -11.85
N GLY A 33 -10.37 5.37 -13.12
CA GLY A 33 -10.15 6.74 -13.57
C GLY A 33 -8.70 7.22 -13.45
N GLU A 34 -7.76 6.40 -12.99
CA GLU A 34 -6.34 6.77 -12.84
C GLU A 34 -5.49 6.39 -14.06
N ASP A 35 -6.01 6.68 -15.26
CA ASP A 35 -5.31 6.51 -16.55
C ASP A 35 -4.75 5.09 -16.73
N LYS A 36 -3.42 4.96 -16.89
CA LYS A 36 -2.76 3.67 -17.18
C LYS A 36 -2.88 2.65 -16.04
N ARG A 37 -3.18 3.08 -14.81
CA ARG A 37 -3.37 2.15 -13.69
C ARG A 37 -4.66 1.34 -13.85
N GLU A 38 -5.74 1.96 -14.33
CA GLU A 38 -6.97 1.24 -14.65
C GLU A 38 -6.74 0.24 -15.80
N LEU A 39 -6.03 0.67 -16.84
CA LEU A 39 -5.68 -0.19 -17.97
C LEU A 39 -4.90 -1.42 -17.49
N LEU A 40 -3.92 -1.23 -16.62
CA LEU A 40 -3.11 -2.32 -16.07
C LEU A 40 -3.96 -3.32 -15.27
N VAL A 41 -4.93 -2.86 -14.47
CA VAL A 41 -5.86 -3.76 -13.76
C VAL A 41 -6.64 -4.64 -14.75
N HIS A 42 -7.10 -4.05 -15.86
CA HIS A 42 -7.76 -4.81 -16.92
C HIS A 42 -6.82 -5.78 -17.66
N GLU A 43 -5.56 -5.41 -17.85
CA GLU A 43 -4.56 -6.27 -18.48
C GLU A 43 -4.19 -7.46 -17.59
N VAL A 44 -3.97 -7.23 -16.29
CA VAL A 44 -3.76 -8.31 -15.30
C VAL A 44 -4.93 -9.27 -15.30
N ARG A 45 -6.17 -8.76 -15.32
CA ARG A 45 -7.38 -9.59 -15.45
C ARG A 45 -7.32 -10.47 -16.72
N LYS A 46 -7.11 -9.86 -17.89
CA LYS A 46 -7.10 -10.57 -19.18
C LYS A 46 -5.99 -11.61 -19.24
N GLN A 47 -4.80 -11.27 -18.75
CA GLN A 47 -3.66 -12.19 -18.70
C GLN A 47 -3.95 -13.36 -17.76
N TYR A 48 -4.59 -13.12 -16.62
CA TYR A 48 -5.01 -14.19 -15.72
C TYR A 48 -6.02 -15.13 -16.39
N GLU A 49 -7.10 -14.61 -16.98
CA GLU A 49 -8.10 -15.42 -17.69
C GLU A 49 -7.49 -16.19 -18.89
N PHE A 50 -6.46 -15.64 -19.54
CA PHE A 50 -5.72 -16.33 -20.60
C PHE A 50 -4.89 -17.51 -20.06
N LEU A 51 -4.22 -17.34 -18.92
CA LEU A 51 -3.41 -18.39 -18.28
C LEU A 51 -4.26 -19.45 -17.56
N HIS A 52 -5.49 -19.09 -17.18
CA HIS A 52 -6.44 -19.90 -16.43
C HIS A 52 -7.79 -19.96 -17.16
N PRO A 53 -7.89 -20.71 -18.29
CA PRO A 53 -9.06 -20.70 -19.17
C PRO A 53 -10.34 -21.26 -18.52
N ASP A 54 -10.21 -21.93 -17.38
CA ASP A 54 -11.30 -22.45 -16.54
C ASP A 54 -11.76 -21.46 -15.47
N VAL A 55 -11.17 -20.25 -15.39
CA VAL A 55 -11.54 -19.22 -14.43
C VAL A 55 -12.01 -17.97 -15.16
N THR A 56 -13.18 -17.47 -14.79
CA THR A 56 -13.67 -16.15 -15.22
C THR A 56 -13.53 -15.16 -14.08
N VAL A 57 -12.91 -14.01 -14.33
CA VAL A 57 -12.69 -12.99 -13.30
C VAL A 57 -13.80 -11.95 -13.40
N ASN A 58 -14.60 -11.85 -12.34
CA ASN A 58 -15.55 -10.76 -12.15
C ASN A 58 -14.85 -9.61 -11.43
N LEU A 59 -14.47 -8.60 -12.19
CA LEU A 59 -13.80 -7.39 -11.70
C LEU A 59 -14.82 -6.26 -11.51
N GLN A 60 -14.90 -5.73 -10.30
CA GLN A 60 -15.59 -4.47 -10.00
C GLN A 60 -14.63 -3.56 -9.25
N PHE A 61 -14.58 -2.28 -9.60
CA PHE A 61 -13.71 -1.34 -8.90
C PHE A 61 -14.30 -0.95 -7.54
N ASP A 62 -13.43 -0.77 -6.56
CA ASP A 62 -13.72 -0.30 -5.21
C ASP A 62 -14.65 0.92 -5.14
N VAL A 63 -14.45 1.90 -6.03
CA VAL A 63 -15.30 3.09 -6.13
C VAL A 63 -16.74 2.82 -6.60
N ASP A 64 -16.96 1.69 -7.26
CA ASP A 64 -18.26 1.23 -7.75
C ASP A 64 -18.94 0.25 -6.77
N ILE A 65 -18.28 -0.10 -5.67
CA ILE A 65 -18.86 -1.00 -4.67
C ILE A 65 -20.00 -0.26 -3.95
N GLU A 66 -21.19 -0.80 -4.07
CA GLU A 66 -22.37 -0.33 -3.34
C GLU A 66 -22.37 -0.89 -1.91
N GLY A 67 -22.82 -0.08 -0.96
CA GLY A 67 -22.86 -0.46 0.45
C GLY A 67 -22.96 0.74 1.39
N GLU A 68 -22.96 0.43 2.67
CA GLU A 68 -22.98 1.40 3.77
C GLU A 68 -21.65 2.16 3.86
N GLY A 69 -21.70 3.48 4.07
CA GLY A 69 -20.53 4.33 4.28
C GLY A 69 -20.45 5.53 3.33
N ASP A 70 -19.86 6.61 3.82
CA ASP A 70 -19.86 7.93 3.16
C ASP A 70 -18.94 8.01 1.92
N TYR A 71 -17.97 7.12 1.81
CA TYR A 71 -17.04 7.04 0.68
C TYR A 71 -16.57 5.61 0.46
N TYR A 72 -15.97 5.35 -0.71
CA TYR A 72 -15.72 4.00 -1.20
C TYR A 72 -14.94 3.08 -0.24
N LYS A 73 -13.95 3.59 0.51
CA LYS A 73 -13.18 2.75 1.45
C LYS A 73 -14.05 2.27 2.63
N MET A 74 -14.98 3.10 3.11
CA MET A 74 -15.94 2.67 4.13
C MET A 74 -16.89 1.62 3.56
N LYS A 75 -17.39 1.81 2.34
CA LYS A 75 -18.24 0.81 1.67
C LYS A 75 -17.57 -0.54 1.53
N VAL A 76 -16.30 -0.55 1.11
CA VAL A 76 -15.47 -1.75 1.05
C VAL A 76 -15.28 -2.36 2.45
N ALA A 77 -14.99 -1.55 3.47
CA ALA A 77 -14.85 -2.03 4.85
C ALA A 77 -16.14 -2.70 5.37
N HIS A 78 -17.30 -2.07 5.19
CA HIS A 78 -18.60 -2.66 5.56
C HIS A 78 -18.86 -3.97 4.82
N LYS A 79 -18.50 -4.07 3.53
CA LYS A 79 -18.61 -5.33 2.77
C LYS A 79 -17.71 -6.43 3.30
N ILE A 80 -16.48 -6.11 3.70
CA ILE A 80 -15.58 -7.08 4.35
C ILE A 80 -16.17 -7.54 5.69
N VAL A 81 -16.70 -6.62 6.49
CA VAL A 81 -17.38 -6.93 7.78
C VAL A 81 -18.60 -7.83 7.56
N GLU A 82 -19.43 -7.55 6.55
CA GLU A 82 -20.57 -8.38 6.18
C GLU A 82 -20.14 -9.82 5.84
N MET A 83 -19.08 -9.99 5.03
CA MET A 83 -18.56 -11.32 4.70
C MET A 83 -18.02 -12.06 5.92
N ILE A 84 -17.37 -11.35 6.85
CA ILE A 84 -16.83 -11.93 8.09
C ILE A 84 -17.95 -12.36 9.02
N THR A 85 -18.94 -11.49 9.25
CA THR A 85 -20.03 -11.70 10.20
C THR A 85 -21.03 -12.74 9.72
N THR A 86 -21.36 -12.75 8.43
CA THR A 86 -22.30 -13.72 7.85
C THR A 86 -21.62 -15.03 7.44
N GLY A 87 -20.30 -15.02 7.25
CA GLY A 87 -19.53 -16.15 6.73
C GLY A 87 -19.72 -16.40 5.23
N ARG A 88 -20.55 -15.61 4.53
CA ARG A 88 -20.74 -15.70 3.08
C ARG A 88 -19.67 -14.86 2.38
N ILE A 89 -18.72 -15.54 1.73
CA ILE A 89 -17.64 -14.86 1.01
C ILE A 89 -18.09 -14.57 -0.42
N GLU A 90 -18.47 -13.31 -0.66
CA GLU A 90 -18.89 -12.83 -1.99
C GLU A 90 -17.68 -12.36 -2.83
N TRP A 91 -16.62 -11.87 -2.17
CA TRP A 91 -15.41 -11.37 -2.80
C TRP A 91 -14.20 -12.18 -2.39
N ASP A 92 -13.47 -12.70 -3.37
CA ASP A 92 -12.31 -13.55 -3.16
C ASP A 92 -11.03 -12.71 -2.91
N VAL A 93 -10.86 -11.69 -3.75
CA VAL A 93 -9.82 -10.66 -3.63
C VAL A 93 -10.49 -9.33 -3.31
N VAL A 94 -10.12 -8.73 -2.19
CA VAL A 94 -10.68 -7.45 -1.72
C VAL A 94 -9.66 -6.33 -1.84
N PHE A 95 -10.12 -5.12 -2.13
CA PHE A 95 -9.32 -3.92 -1.92
C PHE A 95 -9.15 -3.72 -0.40
N CYS A 96 -7.91 -3.71 0.07
CA CYS A 96 -7.60 -3.65 1.50
C CYS A 96 -6.25 -2.96 1.72
N ASP A 97 -6.26 -1.64 1.48
CA ASP A 97 -5.20 -0.77 1.96
C ASP A 97 -5.31 -0.53 3.47
N LEU A 98 -4.34 0.17 4.04
CA LEU A 98 -4.30 0.37 5.49
C LEU A 98 -5.54 1.12 6.04
N PRO A 99 -6.03 2.21 5.42
CA PRO A 99 -7.31 2.81 5.80
C PRO A 99 -8.48 1.80 5.84
N VAL A 100 -8.67 0.99 4.79
CA VAL A 100 -9.73 -0.03 4.80
C VAL A 100 -9.51 -1.03 5.94
N TYR A 101 -8.27 -1.50 6.14
CA TYR A 101 -7.95 -2.44 7.21
C TYR A 101 -8.35 -1.90 8.60
N ASN A 102 -8.05 -0.62 8.85
CA ASN A 102 -8.38 0.05 10.11
C ASN A 102 -9.88 0.23 10.28
N HIS A 103 -10.61 0.60 9.23
CA HIS A 103 -12.08 0.71 9.31
C HIS A 103 -12.74 -0.62 9.62
N VAL A 104 -12.26 -1.72 9.03
CA VAL A 104 -12.75 -3.07 9.37
C VAL A 104 -12.44 -3.40 10.83
N ALA A 105 -11.23 -3.06 11.31
CA ALA A 105 -10.85 -3.25 12.70
C ALA A 105 -11.79 -2.50 13.66
N ASP A 106 -12.10 -1.25 13.36
CA ASP A 106 -12.99 -0.41 14.17
C ASP A 106 -14.43 -0.97 14.18
N LEU A 107 -14.96 -1.34 13.01
CA LEU A 107 -16.31 -1.91 12.86
C LEU A 107 -16.46 -3.27 13.56
N LEU A 108 -15.40 -4.09 13.60
CA LEU A 108 -15.40 -5.38 14.29
C LEU A 108 -15.03 -5.28 15.77
N GLY A 109 -14.43 -4.17 16.21
CA GLY A 109 -13.75 -4.08 17.50
C GLY A 109 -12.55 -5.03 17.63
N ASP A 110 -11.86 -5.33 16.52
CA ASP A 110 -10.78 -6.31 16.45
C ASP A 110 -9.60 -5.81 15.60
N PRO A 111 -8.53 -5.23 16.19
CA PRO A 111 -7.36 -4.75 15.44
C PRO A 111 -6.55 -5.87 14.78
N LEU A 112 -6.74 -7.12 15.19
CA LEU A 112 -6.01 -8.29 14.68
C LEU A 112 -6.87 -9.16 13.76
N TRP A 113 -8.00 -8.63 13.27
CA TRP A 113 -8.95 -9.37 12.42
C TRP A 113 -8.28 -9.98 11.17
N GLY A 114 -7.25 -9.31 10.64
CA GLY A 114 -6.48 -9.79 9.49
C GLY A 114 -5.92 -11.19 9.69
N GLN A 115 -5.36 -11.50 10.87
CA GLN A 115 -4.82 -12.82 11.19
C GLN A 115 -5.88 -13.92 11.06
N LYS A 116 -7.13 -13.60 11.41
CA LYS A 116 -8.26 -14.54 11.44
C LYS A 116 -8.87 -14.73 10.05
N HIS A 117 -8.98 -13.66 9.26
CA HIS A 117 -9.83 -13.63 8.07
C HIS A 117 -9.09 -13.43 6.74
N LEU A 118 -7.84 -12.99 6.75
CA LEU A 118 -7.03 -12.81 5.54
C LEU A 118 -5.94 -13.86 5.41
N VAL A 119 -5.54 -14.16 4.18
CA VAL A 119 -4.37 -14.99 3.89
C VAL A 119 -3.10 -14.23 4.28
N ASP A 120 -2.18 -14.90 4.98
CA ASP A 120 -0.84 -14.39 5.21
C ASP A 120 0.09 -14.82 4.07
N PHE A 121 0.44 -13.87 3.21
CA PHE A 121 1.32 -14.09 2.08
C PHE A 121 2.75 -14.46 2.49
N ALA A 122 3.16 -14.26 3.74
CA ALA A 122 4.42 -14.81 4.24
C ALA A 122 4.51 -16.35 4.04
N THR A 123 3.36 -17.02 4.00
CA THR A 123 3.23 -18.47 3.81
C THR A 123 3.07 -18.89 2.34
N VAL A 124 2.87 -17.94 1.43
CA VAL A 124 2.68 -18.20 0.00
C VAL A 124 4.04 -18.43 -0.67
N PRO A 125 4.25 -19.57 -1.38
CA PRO A 125 5.51 -19.86 -2.05
C PRO A 125 5.95 -18.73 -2.99
N GLY A 126 7.21 -18.32 -2.88
CA GLY A 126 7.80 -17.29 -3.73
C GLY A 126 7.47 -15.85 -3.34
N PHE A 127 6.50 -15.61 -2.45
CA PHE A 127 6.12 -14.26 -2.02
C PHE A 127 7.28 -13.49 -1.41
N LEU A 128 7.89 -14.01 -0.33
CA LEU A 128 8.97 -13.30 0.37
C LEU A 128 10.16 -12.99 -0.56
N GLY A 129 10.44 -13.88 -1.51
CA GLY A 129 11.50 -13.68 -2.51
C GLY A 129 11.18 -12.64 -3.58
N SER A 130 9.90 -12.34 -3.81
CA SER A 130 9.46 -11.31 -4.75
C SER A 130 9.58 -9.89 -4.16
N GLN A 131 9.38 -9.76 -2.85
CA GLN A 131 9.36 -8.46 -2.17
C GLN A 131 10.78 -7.93 -1.92
N LYS A 132 10.89 -6.62 -1.70
CA LYS A 132 12.16 -6.01 -1.27
C LYS A 132 12.55 -6.43 0.14
N ASP A 133 13.86 -6.48 0.38
CA ASP A 133 14.41 -6.85 1.68
C ASP A 133 13.91 -5.95 2.82
N PHE A 134 13.82 -4.63 2.62
CA PHE A 134 13.33 -3.75 3.70
C PHE A 134 11.82 -3.93 3.97
N ILE A 135 11.04 -4.43 3.01
CA ILE A 135 9.62 -4.73 3.24
C ILE A 135 9.51 -5.98 4.11
N VAL A 136 10.31 -7.00 3.80
CA VAL A 136 10.30 -8.29 4.50
C VAL A 136 10.93 -8.19 5.89
N ASN A 137 12.05 -7.47 6.02
CA ASN A 137 12.88 -7.48 7.22
C ASN A 137 12.52 -6.38 8.23
N THR A 138 11.69 -5.40 7.86
CA THR A 138 11.22 -4.36 8.79
C THR A 138 9.84 -4.76 9.34
N PRO A 139 9.67 -4.89 10.68
CA PRO A 139 8.40 -5.28 11.28
C PRO A 139 7.22 -4.38 10.90
N TYR A 140 7.51 -3.10 10.66
CA TYR A 140 6.57 -2.05 10.28
C TYR A 140 5.49 -2.49 9.27
N TYR A 141 5.87 -3.11 8.14
CA TYR A 141 4.91 -3.45 7.08
C TYR A 141 3.92 -4.53 7.50
N ARG A 142 4.38 -5.47 8.32
CA ARG A 142 3.59 -6.58 8.81
C ARG A 142 2.74 -6.18 10.01
N GLU A 143 3.29 -5.40 10.94
CA GLU A 143 2.62 -4.96 12.17
C GLU A 143 1.40 -4.07 11.89
N ARG A 144 1.45 -3.23 10.85
CA ARG A 144 0.30 -2.39 10.45
C ARG A 144 -0.90 -3.17 9.94
N MET A 145 -0.69 -4.41 9.51
CA MET A 145 -1.75 -5.32 9.05
C MET A 145 -2.00 -6.43 10.08
N GLY A 146 -1.81 -6.12 11.36
CA GLY A 146 -2.07 -7.08 12.44
C GLY A 146 -1.11 -8.25 12.44
N GLY A 147 0.13 -8.11 12.00
CA GLY A 147 1.14 -9.17 12.08
C GLY A 147 1.19 -10.10 10.86
N ILE A 148 0.54 -9.78 9.74
CA ILE A 148 0.58 -10.58 8.50
C ILE A 148 1.00 -9.75 7.29
N PHE A 149 1.38 -10.41 6.19
CA PHE A 149 1.41 -9.78 4.88
C PHE A 149 0.09 -10.08 4.15
N ALA A 150 -0.84 -9.12 4.11
CA ALA A 150 -2.16 -9.34 3.51
C ALA A 150 -2.13 -9.52 1.98
N GLY A 151 -1.06 -9.06 1.32
CA GLY A 151 -0.83 -9.19 -0.12
C GLY A 151 0.51 -8.59 -0.57
N PRO A 152 0.84 -8.68 -1.87
CA PRO A 152 2.02 -8.03 -2.46
C PRO A 152 2.01 -6.51 -2.26
N HIS A 153 3.18 -5.96 -1.90
CA HIS A 153 3.37 -4.52 -1.81
C HIS A 153 3.72 -3.99 -3.21
N ILE A 154 2.72 -3.41 -3.86
CA ILE A 154 2.73 -3.13 -5.30
C ILE A 154 2.89 -1.65 -5.61
N GLU A 155 2.68 -0.78 -4.63
CA GLU A 155 2.80 0.66 -4.79
C GLU A 155 3.81 1.25 -3.80
N GLY A 156 4.71 2.10 -4.31
CA GLY A 156 5.59 2.95 -3.52
C GLY A 156 5.08 4.39 -3.54
N ILE A 157 4.50 4.84 -2.43
CA ILE A 157 4.06 6.22 -2.24
C ILE A 157 5.22 7.01 -1.66
N VAL A 158 5.86 7.86 -2.47
CA VAL A 158 6.86 8.81 -2.00
C VAL A 158 6.23 10.19 -1.96
N PHE A 159 6.28 10.84 -0.79
CA PHE A 159 5.83 12.23 -0.68
C PHE A 159 6.88 13.14 -1.32
N CYS A 160 6.47 13.81 -2.39
CA CYS A 160 7.34 14.72 -3.16
C CYS A 160 6.74 16.12 -3.22
N LEU A 161 7.61 17.13 -3.25
CA LEU A 161 7.24 18.48 -3.64
C LEU A 161 7.25 18.60 -5.16
N TRP A 162 6.17 19.13 -5.72
CA TRP A 162 6.02 19.37 -7.15
C TRP A 162 6.22 20.85 -7.45
N THR A 163 7.03 21.15 -8.47
CA THR A 163 7.18 22.49 -9.05
C THR A 163 6.89 22.44 -10.54
N THR A 164 6.43 23.55 -11.12
CA THR A 164 6.15 23.62 -12.55
C THR A 164 7.33 24.25 -13.30
N ARG A 165 7.70 23.65 -14.44
CA ARG A 165 8.74 24.22 -15.33
C ARG A 165 8.36 25.63 -15.82
N GLN A 166 7.06 25.93 -15.91
CA GLN A 166 6.58 27.25 -16.31
C GLN A 166 6.93 28.32 -15.28
N VAL A 167 6.68 28.07 -14.00
CA VAL A 167 7.06 29.00 -12.91
C VAL A 167 8.57 29.16 -12.85
N VAL A 168 9.33 28.05 -12.89
CA VAL A 168 10.81 28.09 -12.89
C VAL A 168 11.36 28.92 -14.05
N LYS A 169 10.86 28.74 -15.27
CA LYS A 169 11.28 29.54 -16.44
C LYS A 169 10.90 31.02 -16.32
N LYS A 170 9.69 31.31 -15.80
CA LYS A 170 9.18 32.68 -15.65
C LYS A 170 9.96 33.48 -14.60
N THR A 171 10.32 32.84 -13.49
CA THR A 171 10.95 33.51 -12.34
C THR A 171 12.48 33.41 -12.34
N GLY A 172 13.05 32.50 -13.12
CA GLY A 172 14.49 32.20 -13.09
C GLY A 172 14.94 31.42 -11.85
N ILE A 173 14.02 30.97 -10.98
CA ILE A 173 14.37 30.27 -9.74
C ILE A 173 14.82 28.84 -10.06
N ALA A 174 16.10 28.54 -9.83
CA ALA A 174 16.68 27.21 -10.02
C ALA A 174 16.35 26.27 -8.85
N VAL A 175 15.31 25.46 -9.00
CA VAL A 175 14.90 24.46 -8.00
C VAL A 175 15.75 23.19 -8.12
N LYS A 176 16.32 22.74 -7.00
CA LYS A 176 17.06 21.48 -6.91
C LYS A 176 16.11 20.28 -7.01
N GLU A 177 16.36 19.38 -7.97
CA GLU A 177 15.61 18.14 -8.09
C GLU A 177 15.99 17.11 -7.01
N ARG A 178 17.20 17.21 -6.43
CA ARG A 178 17.73 16.34 -5.37
C ARG A 178 18.54 17.13 -4.35
N GLY A 179 18.58 16.64 -3.11
CA GLY A 179 19.36 17.26 -2.04
C GLY A 179 18.89 18.67 -1.66
N MET A 180 17.63 19.00 -1.95
CA MET A 180 17.01 20.24 -1.52
C MET A 180 16.89 20.23 0.01
N THR A 181 17.46 21.25 0.64
CA THR A 181 17.35 21.49 2.08
C THR A 181 16.14 22.36 2.40
N SER A 182 15.75 22.45 3.68
CA SER A 182 14.75 23.42 4.13
C SER A 182 15.18 24.86 3.84
N ASP A 183 16.48 25.16 3.92
CA ASP A 183 17.03 26.48 3.58
C ASP A 183 16.87 26.81 2.09
N ASP A 184 17.10 25.84 1.21
CA ASP A 184 16.84 25.99 -0.22
C ASP A 184 15.35 26.27 -0.46
N PHE A 185 14.46 25.49 0.17
CA PHE A 185 13.02 25.66 0.04
C PHE A 185 12.55 27.06 0.50
N LEU A 186 13.02 27.54 1.65
CA LEU A 186 12.73 28.88 2.14
C LEU A 186 13.36 29.98 1.27
N ALA A 187 14.54 29.73 0.69
CA ALA A 187 15.16 30.65 -0.26
C ALA A 187 14.31 30.79 -1.53
N TYR A 188 13.71 29.71 -2.03
CA TYR A 188 12.76 29.76 -3.15
C TYR A 188 11.51 30.58 -2.81
N ALA A 189 10.99 30.49 -1.58
CA ALA A 189 9.87 31.30 -1.13
C ALA A 189 10.20 32.80 -1.17
N ARG A 190 11.37 33.18 -0.64
CA ARG A 190 11.84 34.56 -0.64
C ARG A 190 12.08 35.08 -2.06
N ALA A 191 12.71 34.28 -2.93
CA ALA A 191 12.95 34.64 -4.31
C ALA A 191 11.63 34.86 -5.08
N LEU A 192 10.63 34.00 -4.88
CA LEU A 192 9.32 34.16 -5.51
C LEU A 192 8.59 35.40 -4.99
N ALA A 193 8.67 35.70 -3.69
CA ALA A 193 8.08 36.90 -3.11
C ALA A 193 8.72 38.18 -3.68
N ALA A 194 10.05 38.19 -3.83
CA ALA A 194 10.77 39.30 -4.46
C ALA A 194 10.35 39.49 -5.93
N TYR A 195 10.31 38.40 -6.71
CA TYR A 195 9.85 38.42 -8.10
C TYR A 195 8.42 38.97 -8.20
N ASN A 196 7.51 38.48 -7.36
CA ASN A 196 6.11 38.94 -7.30
C ASN A 196 6.02 40.45 -7.03
N LYS A 197 6.82 40.96 -6.10
CA LYS A 197 6.87 42.39 -5.77
C LYS A 197 7.40 43.23 -6.94
N GLU A 198 8.46 42.78 -7.59
CA GLU A 198 9.09 43.50 -8.71
C GLU A 198 8.21 43.53 -9.96
N HIS A 199 7.50 42.44 -10.24
CA HIS A 199 6.74 42.25 -11.48
C HIS A 199 5.22 42.46 -11.32
N GLY A 200 4.75 42.84 -10.14
CA GLY A 200 3.32 43.02 -9.85
C GLY A 200 2.50 41.73 -9.98
N THR A 201 3.10 40.56 -9.69
CA THR A 201 2.42 39.26 -9.77
C THR A 201 2.09 38.70 -8.38
N SER A 202 1.23 37.69 -8.34
CA SER A 202 0.78 37.04 -7.10
C SER A 202 0.86 35.51 -7.19
N ILE A 203 1.97 34.99 -7.73
CA ILE A 203 2.17 33.55 -7.86
C ILE A 203 2.24 32.92 -6.45
N PRO A 204 1.37 31.96 -6.10
CA PRO A 204 1.41 31.31 -4.78
C PRO A 204 2.64 30.42 -4.67
N PHE A 205 3.34 30.48 -3.53
CA PHE A 205 4.50 29.63 -3.27
C PHE A 205 4.12 28.17 -3.01
N LEU A 206 3.01 27.95 -2.30
CA LEU A 206 2.44 26.64 -2.05
C LEU A 206 0.98 26.62 -2.45
N HIS A 207 0.59 25.59 -3.16
CA HIS A 207 -0.81 25.25 -3.39
C HIS A 207 -1.05 23.87 -2.78
N LEU A 208 -1.92 23.83 -1.77
CA LEU A 208 -2.20 22.64 -0.99
C LEU A 208 -3.65 22.25 -1.27
N SER A 209 -3.84 21.07 -1.88
CA SER A 209 -5.16 20.58 -2.24
C SER A 209 -5.89 19.87 -1.10
N SER A 210 -5.25 19.69 0.06
CA SER A 210 -5.82 19.03 1.24
C SER A 210 -4.99 19.27 2.52
N LEU A 211 -5.64 19.32 3.68
CA LEU A 211 -5.02 19.60 4.99
C LEU A 211 -3.98 18.55 5.40
N ASN A 212 -4.22 17.27 5.12
CA ASN A 212 -3.28 16.18 5.41
C ASN A 212 -1.91 16.34 4.69
N ARG A 213 -1.86 17.05 3.54
CA ARG A 213 -0.59 17.36 2.85
C ARG A 213 0.20 18.45 3.57
N ILE A 214 -0.48 19.31 4.34
CA ILE A 214 0.13 20.30 5.23
C ILE A 214 0.81 19.58 6.38
N GLU A 215 0.05 18.75 7.09
CA GLU A 215 0.57 17.98 8.23
C GLU A 215 1.78 17.14 7.82
N ALA A 216 1.70 16.43 6.69
CA ALA A 216 2.83 15.71 6.14
C ALA A 216 4.03 16.64 5.91
N LEU A 217 3.90 17.71 5.12
CA LEU A 217 5.01 18.64 4.83
C LEU A 217 5.66 19.19 6.11
N PHE A 218 4.87 19.59 7.09
CA PHE A 218 5.38 20.12 8.35
C PHE A 218 5.99 19.04 9.23
N GLU A 219 5.43 17.84 9.26
CA GLU A 219 6.01 16.68 9.92
C GLU A 219 7.37 16.31 9.30
N TYR A 220 7.52 16.38 7.97
CA TYR A 220 8.80 16.20 7.28
C TYR A 220 9.82 17.26 7.67
N LEU A 221 9.40 18.53 7.63
CA LEU A 221 10.25 19.64 8.05
C LEU A 221 10.68 19.48 9.53
N PHE A 222 9.80 19.00 10.40
CA PHE A 222 10.07 18.75 11.81
C PHE A 222 10.97 17.54 12.05
N LYS A 223 10.62 16.36 11.54
CA LYS A 223 11.37 15.11 11.74
C LYS A 223 12.77 15.19 11.17
N SER A 224 12.94 15.91 10.06
CA SER A 224 14.26 16.17 9.48
C SER A 224 15.18 16.99 10.39
N GLN A 225 14.74 17.52 11.53
CA GLN A 225 15.64 18.23 12.45
C GLN A 225 16.36 17.30 13.44
N PHE A 226 16.02 16.01 13.45
CA PHE A 226 16.49 15.06 14.45
C PHE A 226 17.15 13.86 13.79
N SER A 227 18.33 13.47 14.28
CA SER A 227 18.96 12.19 13.90
C SER A 227 18.17 10.98 14.38
N ASP A 228 17.41 11.15 15.47
CA ASP A 228 16.42 10.19 15.98
C ASP A 228 15.15 10.94 16.45
N PRO A 229 14.07 10.96 15.65
CA PRO A 229 12.83 11.66 16.02
C PRO A 229 12.09 10.98 17.19
N GLY A 230 12.42 9.73 17.54
CA GLY A 230 11.81 9.03 18.68
C GLY A 230 12.19 9.64 20.03
N LEU A 231 13.29 10.39 20.11
CA LEU A 231 13.73 11.08 21.34
C LEU A 231 12.87 12.30 21.70
N VAL A 232 12.13 12.87 20.73
CA VAL A 232 11.35 14.10 20.91
C VAL A 232 9.84 13.90 20.80
N ILE A 233 9.40 12.69 20.46
CA ILE A 233 7.99 12.33 20.34
C ILE A 233 7.62 11.46 21.55
N GLU A 234 6.85 12.02 22.48
CA GLU A 234 6.29 11.29 23.61
C GLU A 234 4.76 11.26 23.49
N GLU A 235 4.18 10.06 23.41
CA GLU A 235 2.73 9.88 23.32
C GLU A 235 1.99 10.20 24.63
N LYS A 236 2.71 10.22 25.78
CA LYS A 236 2.15 10.51 27.10
C LYS A 236 3.05 11.49 27.85
N TYR A 237 2.42 12.46 28.53
CA TYR A 237 3.13 13.44 29.35
C TYR A 237 3.85 12.77 30.52
N ASP A 238 5.17 12.92 30.58
CA ASP A 238 6.01 12.47 31.70
C ASP A 238 6.53 13.68 32.49
N ALA A 239 6.04 13.83 33.73
CA ALA A 239 6.40 14.94 34.61
C ALA A 239 7.88 14.94 35.04
N SER A 240 8.55 13.79 35.03
CA SER A 240 9.97 13.67 35.37
C SER A 240 10.86 14.18 34.23
N LYS A 241 10.46 13.91 32.99
CA LYS A 241 11.14 14.38 31.79
C LYS A 241 10.80 15.82 31.42
N ALA A 242 9.59 16.29 31.74
CA ALA A 242 9.19 17.69 31.56
C ALA A 242 10.14 18.66 32.26
N LYS A 243 10.67 18.28 33.43
CA LYS A 243 11.67 19.06 34.18
C LYS A 243 13.01 19.23 33.45
N ALA A 244 13.30 18.39 32.47
CA ALA A 244 14.53 18.41 31.68
C ALA A 244 14.35 19.04 30.28
N LYS A 245 13.15 19.58 29.96
CA LYS A 245 12.85 20.17 28.64
C LYS A 245 13.08 21.68 28.64
N ALA A 246 13.84 22.17 27.67
CA ALA A 246 14.05 23.60 27.48
C ALA A 246 12.84 24.31 26.81
N PHE A 247 12.06 23.59 26.00
CA PHE A 247 10.87 24.10 25.30
C PHE A 247 9.80 23.02 25.21
N LEU A 248 8.53 23.40 25.35
CA LEU A 248 7.37 22.52 25.14
C LEU A 248 6.39 23.20 24.17
N PRO A 249 6.18 22.67 22.95
CA PRO A 249 5.19 23.21 22.04
C PRO A 249 3.77 22.93 22.57
N GLY A 250 2.95 23.98 22.67
CA GLY A 250 1.59 23.88 23.16
C GLY A 250 0.86 25.22 23.07
N GLY A 251 -0.48 25.20 23.14
CA GLY A 251 -1.28 26.42 23.19
C GLY A 251 -1.17 27.11 24.56
N THR A 252 -1.64 28.36 24.65
CA THR A 252 -1.73 29.09 25.93
C THR A 252 -2.60 28.37 26.97
N CYS A 253 -3.46 27.45 26.54
CA CYS A 253 -4.23 26.54 27.39
C CYS A 253 -3.36 25.65 28.31
N MET A 254 -2.07 25.49 28.00
CA MET A 254 -1.13 24.72 28.83
C MET A 254 -0.91 25.35 30.21
N TYR A 255 -1.09 26.67 30.38
CA TYR A 255 -1.03 27.30 31.71
C TYR A 255 -2.05 26.71 32.68
N SER A 256 -3.27 26.44 32.21
CA SER A 256 -4.31 25.81 33.02
C SER A 256 -3.96 24.36 33.38
N HIS A 257 -3.36 23.61 32.45
CA HIS A 257 -2.86 22.26 32.72
C HIS A 257 -1.71 22.26 33.73
N PHE A 258 -0.73 23.16 33.59
CA PHE A 258 0.39 23.26 34.52
C PHE A 258 -0.06 23.65 35.92
N ARG A 259 -1.09 24.50 36.06
CA ARG A 259 -1.63 24.86 37.39
C ARG A 259 -2.10 23.64 38.18
N GLY A 260 -2.68 22.65 37.51
CA GLY A 260 -3.19 21.43 38.16
C GLY A 260 -2.14 20.32 38.31
N VAL A 261 -1.21 20.20 37.37
CA VAL A 261 -0.35 19.00 37.24
C VAL A 261 1.13 19.28 37.51
N SER A 262 1.57 20.54 37.37
CA SER A 262 2.95 20.93 37.64
C SER A 262 3.07 22.41 38.03
N PRO A 263 2.78 22.77 39.31
CA PRO A 263 2.77 24.15 39.77
C PRO A 263 4.09 24.91 39.52
N GLN A 264 5.22 24.20 39.52
CA GLN A 264 6.53 24.76 39.19
C GLN A 264 6.63 25.25 37.73
N HIS A 265 6.06 24.52 36.77
CA HIS A 265 6.03 24.96 35.36
C HIS A 265 5.04 26.10 35.14
N TYR A 266 3.96 26.16 35.92
CA TYR A 266 3.04 27.31 35.89
C TYR A 266 3.72 28.60 36.37
N GLN A 267 4.55 28.51 37.41
CA GLN A 267 5.25 29.68 37.98
C GLN A 267 6.45 30.15 37.15
N ASN A 268 7.16 29.21 36.50
CA ASN A 268 8.42 29.51 35.82
C ASN A 268 8.36 29.44 34.30
N GLY A 269 7.25 28.95 33.73
CA GLY A 269 7.07 28.85 32.29
C GLY A 269 6.79 30.20 31.64
N ILE A 270 7.67 30.63 30.75
CA ILE A 270 7.48 31.82 29.91
C ILE A 270 6.99 31.40 28.52
N PRO A 271 5.98 32.08 27.94
CA PRO A 271 5.60 31.82 26.57
C PRO A 271 6.65 32.47 25.68
N VAL A 272 7.22 31.70 24.76
CA VAL A 272 8.15 32.20 23.76
C VAL A 272 7.57 31.95 22.38
N GLU A 273 7.88 32.82 21.42
CA GLU A 273 7.50 32.60 20.04
C GLU A 273 8.07 31.28 19.53
N GLN A 274 7.32 30.56 18.68
CA GLN A 274 7.83 29.33 18.11
C GLN A 274 9.10 29.64 17.29
N PRO A 275 10.17 28.84 17.45
CA PRO A 275 11.39 29.06 16.68
C PRO A 275 11.11 28.84 15.19
N TYR A 276 11.68 29.69 14.33
CA TYR A 276 11.84 29.37 12.93
C TYR A 276 13.12 28.53 12.80
N VAL A 277 13.03 27.38 12.13
CA VAL A 277 14.08 26.37 12.21
C VAL A 277 14.91 26.30 10.92
N LYS A 278 16.22 26.06 11.13
CA LYS A 278 17.30 25.87 10.16
C LYS A 278 17.97 24.49 10.42
N GLN A 279 17.80 23.54 9.46
CA GLN A 279 18.54 22.28 9.14
C GLN A 279 18.70 21.11 10.17
N PRO A 280 18.89 19.79 9.78
CA PRO A 280 18.93 19.11 8.45
C PRO A 280 18.33 17.66 8.27
N ASN A 281 17.56 17.47 7.18
CA ASN A 281 17.41 16.30 6.24
C ASN A 281 16.76 14.91 6.56
N GLY A 282 15.82 14.48 5.70
CA GLY A 282 15.33 13.10 5.50
C GLY A 282 14.13 12.97 4.51
N LEU A 283 14.12 11.95 3.63
CA LEU A 283 13.00 11.58 2.74
C LEU A 283 12.23 10.39 3.35
N VAL A 284 10.90 10.43 3.39
CA VAL A 284 10.03 9.31 3.81
C VAL A 284 9.05 8.99 2.68
N GLY A 285 8.88 7.70 2.44
CA GLY A 285 7.88 7.12 1.56
C GLY A 285 7.38 5.83 2.19
N LEU A 286 6.24 5.33 1.73
CA LEU A 286 5.61 4.11 2.20
C LEU A 286 5.38 3.17 1.02
N PHE A 287 5.63 1.88 1.22
CA PHE A 287 5.14 0.86 0.31
C PHE A 287 3.81 0.33 0.85
N VAL A 288 2.82 0.14 -0.02
CA VAL A 288 1.49 -0.32 0.38
C VAL A 288 1.05 -1.52 -0.47
N ASN A 289 0.32 -2.43 0.16
CA ASN A 289 -0.49 -3.41 -0.54
C ASN A 289 -1.84 -2.77 -0.89
N ALA A 290 -2.38 -3.08 -2.06
CA ALA A 290 -3.74 -2.65 -2.45
C ALA A 290 -4.76 -3.77 -2.21
N PHE A 291 -4.35 -5.03 -2.33
CA PHE A 291 -5.25 -6.18 -2.32
C PHE A 291 -4.96 -7.11 -1.15
N ALA A 292 -6.00 -7.81 -0.71
CA ALA A 292 -5.92 -8.92 0.22
C ALA A 292 -6.83 -10.07 -0.21
N VAL A 293 -6.52 -11.29 0.23
CA VAL A 293 -7.31 -12.50 -0.09
C VAL A 293 -8.07 -12.98 1.14
N MET A 294 -9.38 -13.22 0.99
CA MET A 294 -10.21 -13.77 2.05
C MET A 294 -9.82 -15.23 2.32
N LYS A 295 -9.43 -15.56 3.56
CA LYS A 295 -8.96 -16.91 3.96
C LYS A 295 -9.99 -18.01 3.75
N ARG A 296 -11.29 -17.66 3.83
CA ARG A 296 -12.43 -18.56 3.63
C ARG A 296 -13.02 -18.53 2.22
N SER A 297 -12.39 -17.82 1.27
CA SER A 297 -12.81 -17.83 -0.12
C SER A 297 -12.87 -19.28 -0.66
N PRO A 298 -13.94 -19.66 -1.39
CA PRO A 298 -14.00 -20.96 -2.06
C PRO A 298 -12.98 -21.05 -3.21
N ASN A 299 -12.58 -19.91 -3.77
CA ASN A 299 -11.61 -19.78 -4.85
C ASN A 299 -10.22 -19.35 -4.35
N ARG A 300 -9.90 -19.63 -3.07
CA ARG A 300 -8.72 -19.06 -2.40
C ARG A 300 -7.41 -19.22 -3.17
N GLN A 301 -7.17 -20.38 -3.79
CA GLN A 301 -5.93 -20.58 -4.54
C GLN A 301 -5.87 -19.69 -5.78
N ALA A 302 -6.94 -19.64 -6.57
CA ALA A 302 -7.06 -18.73 -7.71
C ALA A 302 -6.91 -17.25 -7.30
N ALA A 303 -7.47 -16.87 -6.15
CA ALA A 303 -7.32 -15.53 -5.58
C ALA A 303 -5.87 -15.20 -5.20
N ILE A 304 -5.14 -16.16 -4.62
CA ILE A 304 -3.71 -16.04 -4.33
C ILE A 304 -2.91 -15.92 -5.63
N ASP A 305 -3.21 -16.76 -6.62
CA ASP A 305 -2.50 -16.78 -7.90
C ASP A 305 -2.68 -15.45 -8.64
N LEU A 306 -3.92 -14.94 -8.73
CA LEU A 306 -4.21 -13.61 -9.27
C LEU A 306 -3.48 -12.51 -8.50
N SER A 307 -3.49 -12.57 -7.16
CA SER A 307 -2.78 -11.59 -6.33
C SER A 307 -1.27 -11.62 -6.57
N MET A 308 -0.69 -12.81 -6.77
CA MET A 308 0.75 -12.98 -7.02
C MET A 308 1.18 -12.50 -8.41
N MET A 309 0.27 -12.33 -9.38
CA MET A 309 0.62 -11.70 -10.66
C MET A 309 1.11 -10.27 -10.49
N TRP A 310 0.59 -9.54 -9.50
CA TRP A 310 1.08 -8.20 -9.18
C TRP A 310 2.54 -8.18 -8.72
N ALA A 311 3.07 -9.34 -8.31
CA ALA A 311 4.47 -9.52 -7.96
C ALA A 311 5.38 -9.88 -9.15
N GLU A 312 4.83 -10.03 -10.35
CA GLU A 312 5.61 -10.31 -11.55
C GLU A 312 6.43 -9.07 -11.96
N PRO A 313 7.73 -9.21 -12.32
CA PRO A 313 8.61 -8.09 -12.65
C PRO A 313 8.16 -7.19 -13.81
N GLU A 314 7.21 -7.66 -14.64
CA GLU A 314 6.65 -6.92 -15.77
C GLU A 314 5.54 -5.98 -15.29
N ILE A 315 4.51 -6.53 -14.63
CA ILE A 315 3.40 -5.77 -14.01
C ILE A 315 3.93 -4.78 -12.95
N ALA A 316 4.85 -5.25 -12.10
CA ALA A 316 5.53 -4.44 -11.11
C ALA A 316 6.16 -3.15 -11.65
N ARG A 317 6.82 -3.26 -12.82
CA ARG A 317 7.55 -2.16 -13.45
C ARG A 317 6.60 -1.08 -13.94
N GLU A 318 5.45 -1.49 -14.45
CA GLU A 318 4.41 -0.60 -14.94
C GLU A 318 3.70 0.16 -13.81
N MET A 319 3.57 -0.46 -12.63
CA MET A 319 3.09 0.19 -11.42
C MET A 319 4.04 1.27 -10.84
N GLY A 320 5.26 1.40 -11.39
CA GLY A 320 6.33 2.17 -10.76
C GLY A 320 6.88 1.49 -9.48
N GLY A 321 6.44 0.25 -9.24
CA GLY A 321 6.76 -0.59 -8.10
C GLY A 321 8.04 -1.39 -8.30
N VAL A 322 8.63 -1.80 -7.19
CA VAL A 322 10.05 -2.13 -7.14
C VAL A 322 10.25 -3.54 -6.58
N TYR A 323 10.49 -4.48 -7.48
CA TYR A 323 10.74 -5.88 -7.17
C TYR A 323 12.22 -6.18 -7.35
N LYS A 324 12.72 -7.21 -6.66
CA LYS A 324 14.07 -7.71 -6.95
C LYS A 324 14.11 -8.08 -8.42
N LYS A 325 15.09 -7.53 -9.15
CA LYS A 325 15.40 -7.98 -10.51
C LYS A 325 15.70 -9.47 -10.39
N SER A 326 14.79 -10.33 -10.84
CA SER A 326 15.07 -11.75 -10.82
C SER A 326 16.11 -12.00 -11.91
N ASP A 327 17.27 -12.53 -11.55
CA ASP A 327 18.18 -13.19 -12.48
C ASP A 327 17.50 -14.49 -12.96
N ARG A 328 16.41 -14.37 -13.72
CA ARG A 328 15.86 -15.49 -14.48
C ARG A 328 16.56 -15.48 -15.82
N HIS A 329 17.46 -16.44 -16.01
CA HIS A 329 17.79 -16.92 -17.34
C HIS A 329 16.49 -17.19 -18.10
N PRO A 330 16.41 -16.82 -19.39
CA PRO A 330 15.23 -17.08 -20.21
C PRO A 330 14.89 -18.57 -20.11
N ARG A 331 13.62 -18.87 -19.78
CA ARG A 331 13.11 -20.24 -19.84
C ARG A 331 13.37 -20.76 -21.24
N GLN A 332 14.27 -21.74 -21.36
CA GLN A 332 14.38 -22.50 -22.60
C GLN A 332 13.01 -23.16 -22.87
N PRO A 333 12.49 -23.06 -24.09
CA PRO A 333 11.25 -23.75 -24.44
C PRO A 333 11.43 -25.27 -24.29
N PRO A 334 10.35 -26.00 -23.96
CA PRO A 334 10.41 -27.45 -23.80
C PRO A 334 10.86 -28.10 -25.11
N GLY A 335 11.85 -28.99 -24.99
CA GLY A 335 12.75 -29.35 -26.07
C GLY A 335 12.15 -30.07 -27.27
N THR A 336 12.80 -29.88 -28.41
CA THR A 336 12.81 -30.83 -29.52
C THR A 336 13.94 -31.83 -29.26
N GLY A 337 13.58 -33.08 -28.95
CA GLY A 337 14.53 -34.17 -28.91
C GLY A 337 15.02 -34.56 -30.31
N ALA A 338 16.34 -34.68 -30.46
CA ALA A 338 17.09 -35.54 -31.39
C ALA A 338 18.58 -35.21 -31.12
N GLY A 339 19.40 -36.06 -30.50
CA GLY A 339 19.86 -37.38 -30.93
C GLY A 339 21.39 -37.42 -30.69
N PRO A 340 22.04 -38.59 -30.51
CA PRO A 340 23.41 -38.65 -30.04
C PRO A 340 24.44 -38.53 -31.17
N GLY A 341 25.50 -37.74 -30.96
CA GLY A 341 26.75 -37.93 -31.70
C GLY A 341 27.52 -36.65 -32.03
N ARG A 342 28.64 -36.42 -31.34
CA ARG A 342 30.01 -36.71 -31.83
C ARG A 342 31.05 -35.94 -31.01
N ARG A 343 32.16 -36.63 -30.76
CA ARG A 343 33.41 -36.14 -30.17
C ARG A 343 34.17 -35.20 -31.11
N GLY A 344 35.03 -34.38 -30.52
CA GLY A 344 36.09 -33.60 -31.18
C GLY A 344 35.83 -32.10 -31.12
N CYS A 345 36.77 -31.19 -30.89
CA CYS A 345 38.19 -31.27 -30.58
C CYS A 345 38.62 -29.85 -30.10
N LEU A 346 39.77 -29.77 -29.43
CA LEU A 346 40.41 -28.54 -28.95
C LEU A 346 40.65 -27.49 -30.06
N ARG A 347 40.47 -26.21 -29.72
CA ARG A 347 41.54 -25.20 -29.70
C ARG A 347 41.12 -24.01 -28.85
#